data_AF-A0A3D1EZU6-F1
#
_entry.id   AF-A0A3D1EZU6-F1
#
_cell.length_a   1.000
_cell.length_b   1.000
_cell.length_c   1.000
_cell.angle_alpha   90.00
_cell.angle_beta   90.00
_cell.angle_gamma   90.00
#
_symmetry.space_group_name_H-M   'P 1'
#
loop_
_entity.id
_entity.type
_entity.pdbx_description
1 polymer ?
#
loop_
_entity_poly.entity_id
_entity_poly.type
_entity_poly.pdbx_seq_one_letter_code
_entity_poly.pdbx_strand_id
1 'polypeptide(L)'
;MAQSLINKRYCTDKLTVKYAHVGLLDVSDQRIWVARKRMGQNPIQTSHARLITGGTNSSSTADKDRFVCIWFHTPNTGEGYVHGYPIEWAEGHLLVRMDPNWNYQTQQFIPNSETRKVERNIDNQFAWAKRVFQQYVALNPKFPLSWHMIGPRAADSMFYVERVEAAE
;
A
#
# COMPACT_ATOMS: atom_id res chain seq x y z
N MET A 1 0.64 21.53 14.70
CA MET A 1 0.33 20.80 13.46
C MET A 1 1.64 20.38 12.83
N ALA A 2 1.97 19.08 12.82
CA ALA A 2 3.18 18.62 12.15
C ALA A 2 3.04 18.91 10.65
N GLN A 3 4.03 19.60 10.08
CA GLN A 3 4.08 19.92 8.66
C GLN A 3 3.95 18.62 7.86
N SER A 4 3.07 18.62 6.84
CA SER A 4 2.88 17.45 5.98
C SER A 4 4.21 17.10 5.30
N LEU A 5 4.85 16.01 5.75
CA LEU A 5 6.07 15.43 5.16
C LEU A 5 5.85 14.93 3.72
N ILE A 6 4.62 14.96 3.22
CA ILE A 6 4.26 14.54 1.87
C ILE A 6 4.60 15.62 0.85
N ASN A 7 5.41 15.26 -0.15
CA ASN A 7 5.74 16.10 -1.28
C ASN A 7 4.63 16.07 -2.35
N LYS A 8 3.71 17.04 -2.26
CA LYS A 8 2.57 17.23 -3.18
C LYS A 8 2.95 17.41 -4.65
N ARG A 9 4.21 17.70 -4.96
CA ARG A 9 4.69 17.71 -6.34
C ARG A 9 4.57 16.28 -6.91
N TYR A 10 5.02 15.27 -6.18
CA TYR A 10 5.13 13.87 -6.66
C TYR A 10 3.94 12.99 -6.31
N CYS A 11 3.01 13.47 -5.51
CA CYS A 11 1.81 12.72 -5.12
C CYS A 11 0.52 13.49 -5.40
N THR A 12 -0.58 12.77 -5.20
CA THR A 12 -1.96 13.24 -5.25
C THR A 12 -2.77 12.42 -4.26
N ASP A 13 -3.84 13.00 -3.72
CA ASP A 13 -4.84 12.31 -2.89
C ASP A 13 -5.98 11.69 -3.73
N LYS A 14 -5.96 11.94 -5.04
CA LYS A 14 -6.90 11.34 -6.00
C LYS A 14 -6.44 9.93 -6.40
N LEU A 15 -7.12 8.92 -5.86
CA LEU A 15 -6.97 7.53 -6.28
C LEU A 15 -7.39 7.31 -7.74
N THR A 16 -6.75 6.34 -8.39
CA THR A 16 -6.98 6.02 -9.81
C THR A 16 -6.62 4.57 -10.10
N VAL A 17 -7.37 3.95 -11.01
CA VAL A 17 -7.16 2.58 -11.49
C VAL A 17 -6.51 2.52 -12.88
N LYS A 18 -6.05 3.66 -13.42
CA LYS A 18 -5.54 3.75 -14.80
C LYS A 18 -4.06 3.36 -14.97
N TYR A 19 -3.32 3.19 -13.88
CA TYR A 19 -1.91 2.80 -13.91
C TYR A 19 -1.47 2.21 -12.57
N ALA A 20 -0.48 1.33 -12.63
CA ALA A 20 0.19 0.80 -11.45
C ALA A 20 1.05 1.85 -10.73
N HIS A 21 1.00 1.88 -9.40
CA HIS A 21 1.64 2.94 -8.62
C HIS A 21 1.91 2.55 -7.16
N VAL A 22 2.73 3.37 -6.50
CA VAL A 22 2.94 3.29 -5.04
C VAL A 22 2.10 4.34 -4.31
N GLY A 23 1.78 4.08 -3.05
CA GLY A 23 0.99 4.94 -2.20
C GLY A 23 1.33 4.84 -0.71
N LEU A 24 0.91 5.84 0.04
CA LEU A 24 1.08 5.97 1.49
C LEU A 24 -0.27 6.27 2.12
N LEU A 25 -0.68 5.44 3.07
CA LEU A 25 -1.79 5.75 3.96
C LEU A 25 -1.23 6.36 5.25
N ASP A 26 -1.68 7.59 5.56
CA ASP A 26 -1.45 8.20 6.86
C ASP A 26 -2.53 7.71 7.83
N VAL A 27 -2.14 6.95 8.84
CA VAL A 27 -3.09 6.37 9.80
C VAL A 27 -3.69 7.40 10.76
N SER A 28 -3.07 8.59 10.87
CA SER A 28 -3.51 9.64 11.78
C SER A 28 -4.72 10.42 11.25
N ASP A 29 -4.76 10.71 9.95
CA ASP A 29 -5.87 11.40 9.28
C ASP A 29 -6.61 10.53 8.25
N GLN A 30 -6.19 9.27 8.11
CA GLN A 30 -6.73 8.27 7.17
C GLN A 30 -6.68 8.72 5.70
N ARG A 31 -5.80 9.66 5.36
CA ARG A 31 -5.62 10.12 3.99
C ARG A 31 -4.64 9.23 3.23
N ILE A 32 -5.00 8.93 1.98
CA ILE A 32 -4.14 8.18 1.06
C ILE A 32 -3.46 9.15 0.10
N TRP A 33 -2.16 8.98 -0.09
CA TRP A 33 -1.36 9.71 -1.05
C TRP A 33 -0.75 8.73 -2.04
N VAL A 34 -1.05 8.88 -3.32
CA VAL A 34 -0.52 8.01 -4.38
C VAL A 34 0.42 8.77 -5.30
N ALA A 35 1.34 8.05 -5.95
CA ALA A 35 2.24 8.63 -6.93
C ALA A 35 1.44 9.30 -8.05
N ARG A 36 1.75 10.57 -8.34
CA ARG A 36 1.14 11.32 -9.44
C ARG A 36 1.76 10.86 -10.76
N LYS A 37 0.94 10.44 -11.73
CA LYS A 37 1.41 10.17 -13.10
C LYS A 37 2.05 11.43 -13.70
N ARG A 38 3.25 11.28 -14.25
CA ARG A 38 3.97 12.33 -14.95
C ARG A 38 4.47 11.82 -16.30
N MET A 39 4.53 12.72 -17.27
CA MET A 39 5.09 12.41 -18.58
C MET A 39 6.56 11.98 -18.43
N GLY A 40 6.94 10.88 -19.08
CA GLY A 40 8.29 10.32 -19.01
C GLY A 40 8.65 9.58 -17.72
N GLN A 41 7.73 9.48 -16.74
CA GLN A 41 7.97 8.74 -15.50
C GLN A 41 7.16 7.44 -15.50
N ASN A 42 7.83 6.30 -15.30
CA ASN A 42 7.16 5.04 -14.99
C ASN A 42 6.75 5.05 -13.50
N PRO A 43 5.44 5.07 -13.17
CA PRO A 43 5.01 5.15 -11.78
C PRO A 43 5.34 3.88 -10.97
N ILE A 44 5.54 2.73 -11.62
CA ILE A 44 5.98 1.47 -10.98
C ILE A 44 7.38 1.62 -10.38
N GLN A 45 8.25 2.40 -11.01
CA GLN A 45 9.61 2.66 -10.54
C GLN A 45 9.67 3.75 -9.46
N THR A 46 8.53 4.25 -8.99
CA THR A 46 8.52 5.33 -7.99
C THR A 46 8.64 4.74 -6.59
N SER A 47 9.61 5.21 -5.80
CA SER A 47 9.71 4.82 -4.38
C SER A 47 8.76 5.62 -3.50
N HIS A 48 8.40 5.05 -2.34
CA HIS A 48 7.73 5.78 -1.26
C HIS A 48 8.52 7.02 -0.79
N ALA A 49 9.87 7.01 -0.87
CA ALA A 49 10.66 8.18 -0.48
C ALA A 49 10.45 9.35 -1.44
N ARG A 50 10.18 9.08 -2.73
CA ARG A 50 9.82 10.11 -3.71
C ARG A 50 8.54 10.85 -3.29
N LEU A 51 7.57 10.15 -2.71
CA LEU A 51 6.31 10.74 -2.24
C LEU A 51 6.51 11.63 -1.01
N ILE A 52 7.50 11.32 -0.16
CA ILE A 52 7.77 12.05 1.08
C ILE A 52 8.74 13.21 0.81
N THR A 53 9.99 12.93 0.46
CA THR A 53 11.04 13.96 0.38
C THR A 53 11.31 14.44 -1.04
N GLY A 54 10.72 13.79 -2.05
CA GLY A 54 11.11 14.02 -3.45
C GLY A 54 12.48 13.43 -3.80
N GLY A 55 12.98 12.47 -3.00
CA GLY A 55 14.23 11.72 -3.21
C GLY A 55 14.26 10.94 -4.54
N THR A 56 15.20 10.01 -4.75
CA THR A 56 15.26 9.29 -6.04
C THR A 56 14.24 8.15 -6.10
N ASN A 57 14.10 7.56 -7.29
CA ASN A 57 13.22 6.42 -7.55
C ASN A 57 13.54 5.17 -6.72
N SER A 58 14.71 5.11 -6.05
CA SER A 58 15.16 3.95 -5.27
C SER A 58 15.50 4.27 -3.81
N SER A 59 15.37 5.53 -3.35
CA SER A 59 15.74 5.89 -1.97
C SER A 59 14.78 5.33 -0.91
N SER A 60 15.31 5.10 0.30
CA SER A 60 14.51 4.93 1.52
C SER A 60 14.68 6.11 2.48
N THR A 61 13.69 6.31 3.35
CA THR A 61 13.72 7.31 4.42
C THR A 61 13.01 6.74 5.65
N ALA A 62 13.49 7.09 6.86
CA ALA A 62 12.86 6.72 8.12
C ALA A 62 11.46 7.33 8.27
N ASP A 63 11.18 8.46 7.59
CA ASP A 63 9.85 9.08 7.61
C ASP A 63 8.72 8.14 7.10
N LYS A 64 9.08 7.07 6.38
CA LYS A 64 8.12 6.04 5.93
C LYS A 64 7.46 5.32 7.09
N ASP A 65 8.10 5.24 8.25
CA ASP A 65 7.60 4.49 9.40
C ASP A 65 6.30 5.09 9.97
N ARG A 66 5.98 6.34 9.62
CA ARG A 66 4.69 6.97 9.91
C ARG A 66 3.53 6.41 9.07
N PHE A 67 3.81 5.83 7.91
CA PHE A 67 2.79 5.54 6.89
C PHE A 67 2.70 4.05 6.59
N VAL A 68 1.49 3.57 6.34
CA VAL A 68 1.27 2.25 5.76
C VAL A 68 1.57 2.33 4.25
N CYS A 69 2.54 1.55 3.78
CA CYS A 69 2.90 1.49 2.37
C CYS A 69 1.89 0.66 1.58
N ILE A 70 1.58 1.14 0.37
CA ILE A 70 0.64 0.52 -0.55
C ILE A 70 1.29 0.41 -1.93
N TRP A 71 1.10 -0.71 -2.60
CA TRP A 71 1.38 -0.85 -4.03
C TRP A 71 0.10 -1.27 -4.73
N PHE A 72 -0.16 -0.68 -5.88
CA PHE A 72 -1.27 -1.07 -6.73
C PHE A 72 -0.74 -1.44 -8.10
N HIS A 73 -1.10 -2.62 -8.58
CA HIS A 73 -0.84 -3.09 -9.93
C HIS A 73 -2.17 -3.16 -10.68
N THR A 74 -2.21 -2.55 -11.86
CA THR A 74 -3.28 -2.76 -12.83
C THR A 74 -3.03 -4.07 -13.60
N PRO A 75 -4.05 -4.65 -14.27
CA PRO A 75 -3.86 -5.82 -15.11
C PRO A 75 -2.66 -5.71 -16.04
N ASN A 76 -1.89 -6.79 -16.12
CA ASN A 76 -0.74 -6.99 -17.01
C ASN A 76 0.41 -5.97 -16.82
N THR A 77 0.54 -5.40 -15.62
CA THR A 77 1.63 -4.44 -15.32
C THR A 77 2.71 -4.97 -14.37
N GLY A 78 2.56 -6.19 -13.86
CA GLY A 78 3.59 -6.91 -13.13
C GLY A 78 3.84 -8.28 -13.73
N GLU A 79 4.80 -9.00 -13.16
CA GLU A 79 5.20 -10.33 -13.60
C GLU A 79 5.79 -11.14 -12.44
N GLY A 80 5.83 -12.46 -12.60
CA GLY A 80 6.47 -13.37 -11.65
C GLY A 80 5.70 -13.53 -10.33
N TYR A 81 6.44 -13.84 -9.26
CA TYR A 81 5.88 -14.12 -7.94
C TYR A 81 5.99 -12.89 -7.04
N VAL A 82 4.97 -12.64 -6.22
CA VAL A 82 5.02 -11.64 -5.16
C VAL A 82 5.41 -12.33 -3.86
N HIS A 83 6.59 -11.99 -3.33
CA HIS A 83 7.15 -12.62 -2.12
C HIS A 83 7.21 -14.17 -2.22
N GLY A 84 7.46 -14.69 -3.43
CA GLY A 84 7.53 -16.13 -3.71
C GLY A 84 6.17 -16.81 -3.91
N TYR A 85 5.07 -16.07 -3.84
CA TYR A 85 3.72 -16.59 -4.10
C TYR A 85 3.24 -16.24 -5.51
N PRO A 86 2.65 -17.18 -6.26
CA PRO A 86 2.10 -16.91 -7.59
C PRO A 86 0.80 -16.11 -7.49
N ILE A 87 0.66 -15.06 -8.32
CA ILE A 87 -0.58 -14.29 -8.46
C ILE A 87 -0.96 -14.12 -9.93
N GLU A 88 -2.25 -13.92 -10.19
CA GLU A 88 -2.85 -13.80 -11.52
C GLU A 88 -2.70 -12.38 -12.08
N TRP A 89 -1.66 -12.14 -12.88
CA TRP A 89 -1.39 -10.80 -13.41
C TRP A 89 -2.44 -10.27 -14.38
N ALA A 90 -3.40 -11.09 -14.85
CA ALA A 90 -4.53 -10.62 -15.65
C ALA A 90 -5.55 -9.75 -14.87
N GLU A 91 -5.45 -9.67 -13.53
CA GLU A 91 -6.31 -8.85 -12.68
C GLU A 91 -5.57 -7.70 -11.99
N GLY A 92 -6.33 -6.83 -11.31
CA GLY A 92 -5.79 -5.77 -10.46
C GLY A 92 -5.37 -6.31 -9.10
N HIS A 93 -4.22 -5.84 -8.59
CA HIS A 93 -3.71 -6.25 -7.29
C HIS A 93 -3.36 -5.05 -6.40
N LEU A 94 -4.02 -4.97 -5.26
CA LEU A 94 -3.66 -4.07 -4.16
C LEU A 94 -2.82 -4.81 -3.13
N LEU A 95 -1.56 -4.40 -2.97
CA LEU A 95 -0.64 -4.92 -1.97
C LEU A 95 -0.55 -3.89 -0.84
N VAL A 96 -0.89 -4.28 0.38
CA VAL A 96 -0.78 -3.42 1.55
C VAL A 96 0.30 -3.98 2.47
N ARG A 97 1.26 -3.15 2.87
CA ARG A 97 2.32 -3.58 3.80
C ARG A 97 1.71 -3.91 5.14
N MET A 98 2.09 -5.06 5.69
CA MET A 98 1.83 -5.45 7.05
C MET A 98 3.14 -5.55 7.83
N ASP A 99 3.12 -5.05 9.06
CA ASP A 99 4.20 -5.24 10.02
C ASP A 99 3.58 -5.51 11.39
N PRO A 100 3.43 -6.79 11.81
CA PRO A 100 2.70 -7.15 13.02
C PRO A 100 3.16 -6.41 14.27
N ASN A 101 4.45 -6.11 14.36
CA ASN A 101 5.07 -5.51 15.53
C ASN A 101 5.19 -4.00 15.44
N TRP A 102 5.09 -3.40 14.25
CA TRP A 102 5.15 -1.95 14.13
C TRP A 102 3.76 -1.33 14.31
N ASN A 103 3.61 -0.47 15.32
CA ASN A 103 2.39 0.29 15.52
C ASN A 103 2.50 1.65 14.83
N TYR A 104 1.87 1.79 13.66
CA TYR A 104 1.89 3.02 12.86
C TYR A 104 1.27 4.24 13.56
N GLN A 105 0.32 4.06 14.48
CA GLN A 105 -0.33 5.17 15.18
C GLN A 105 0.58 5.79 16.24
N THR A 106 1.29 4.94 17.00
CA THR A 106 2.19 5.36 18.08
C THR A 106 3.63 5.51 17.61
N GLN A 107 3.97 4.99 16.43
CA GLN A 107 5.32 4.90 15.88
C GLN A 107 6.28 4.19 16.83
N GLN A 108 5.80 3.07 17.39
CA GLN A 108 6.54 2.28 18.35
C GLN A 108 6.48 0.80 17.99
N PHE A 109 7.56 0.10 18.32
CA PHE A 109 7.62 -1.34 18.22
C PHE A 109 6.87 -1.99 19.39
N ILE A 110 6.07 -3.01 19.07
CA ILE A 110 5.39 -3.89 20.03
C ILE A 110 6.28 -5.12 20.22
N PRO A 111 6.81 -5.37 21.43
CA PRO A 111 7.59 -6.56 21.71
C PRO A 111 6.84 -7.86 21.37
N ASN A 112 7.55 -8.85 20.83
CA ASN A 112 6.98 -10.17 20.49
C ASN A 112 6.35 -10.90 21.69
N SER A 113 6.79 -10.59 22.91
CA SER A 113 6.22 -11.14 24.15
C SER A 113 4.81 -10.62 24.43
N GLU A 114 4.40 -9.50 23.83
CA GLU A 114 3.10 -8.88 24.04
C GLU A 114 2.06 -9.34 22.99
N THR A 115 1.85 -10.66 22.92
CA THR A 115 1.05 -11.31 21.85
C THR A 115 -0.31 -10.68 21.61
N ARG A 116 -1.09 -10.39 22.66
CA ARG A 116 -2.40 -9.72 22.55
C ARG A 116 -2.32 -8.33 21.91
N LYS A 117 -1.25 -7.58 22.15
CA LYS A 117 -1.05 -6.27 21.53
C LYS A 117 -0.69 -6.42 20.05
N VAL A 118 0.11 -7.43 19.71
CA VAL A 118 0.47 -7.76 18.33
C VAL A 118 -0.78 -8.17 17.54
N GLU A 119 -1.60 -9.08 18.07
CA GLU A 119 -2.86 -9.52 17.45
C GLU A 119 -3.79 -8.34 17.16
N ARG A 120 -4.01 -7.47 18.15
CA ARG A 120 -4.81 -6.25 17.97
C ARG A 120 -4.21 -5.29 16.94
N ASN A 121 -2.88 -5.24 16.83
CA ASN A 121 -2.22 -4.39 15.83
C ASN A 121 -2.40 -4.95 14.41
N ILE A 122 -2.38 -6.27 14.26
CA ILE A 122 -2.71 -6.95 12.99
C ILE A 122 -4.15 -6.62 12.59
N ASP A 123 -5.11 -6.71 13.51
CA ASP A 123 -6.52 -6.38 13.23
C ASP A 123 -6.70 -4.92 12.77
N ASN A 124 -5.99 -3.99 13.40
CA ASN A 124 -6.00 -2.58 13.00
C ASN A 124 -5.44 -2.39 11.57
N GLN A 125 -4.32 -3.06 11.25
CA GLN A 125 -3.74 -2.99 9.91
C GLN A 125 -4.65 -3.61 8.86
N PHE A 126 -5.32 -4.71 9.20
CA PHE A 126 -6.34 -5.31 8.34
C PHE A 126 -7.49 -4.35 8.07
N ALA A 127 -8.00 -3.67 9.10
CA ALA A 127 -9.06 -2.69 8.94
C ALA A 127 -8.65 -1.51 8.03
N TRP A 128 -7.42 -1.04 8.15
CA TRP A 128 -6.88 -0.01 7.26
C TRP A 128 -6.76 -0.50 5.82
N ALA A 129 -6.22 -1.70 5.60
CA ALA A 129 -6.07 -2.29 4.29
C ALA A 129 -7.43 -2.51 3.61
N LYS A 130 -8.42 -3.05 4.33
CA LYS A 130 -9.80 -3.20 3.85
C LYS A 130 -10.42 -1.87 3.45
N ARG A 131 -10.19 -0.81 4.22
CA ARG A 131 -10.67 0.54 3.87
C ARG A 131 -10.03 1.07 2.59
N VAL A 132 -8.73 0.83 2.38
CA VAL A 132 -8.05 1.20 1.13
C VAL A 132 -8.67 0.42 -0.03
N PHE A 133 -8.85 -0.89 0.12
CA PHE A 133 -9.46 -1.75 -0.89
C PHE A 133 -10.87 -1.28 -1.29
N GLN A 134 -11.73 -0.98 -0.31
CA GLN A 134 -13.06 -0.45 -0.54
C GLN A 134 -13.06 0.86 -1.34
N GLN A 135 -12.05 1.72 -1.14
CA GLN A 135 -11.92 2.94 -1.94
C GLN A 135 -11.57 2.64 -3.40
N TYR A 136 -10.75 1.61 -3.67
CA TYR A 136 -10.49 1.17 -5.05
C TYR A 136 -11.72 0.54 -5.70
N VAL A 137 -12.45 -0.31 -4.96
CA VAL A 137 -13.71 -0.91 -5.43
C VAL A 137 -14.72 0.19 -5.78
N ALA A 138 -14.83 1.24 -4.96
CA ALA A 138 -15.70 2.39 -5.22
C ALA A 138 -15.34 3.17 -6.51
N LEU A 139 -14.13 3.00 -7.06
CA LEU A 139 -13.76 3.56 -8.37
C LEU A 139 -14.30 2.73 -9.54
N ASN A 140 -15.03 1.65 -9.26
CA ASN A 140 -15.70 0.80 -10.24
C ASN A 140 -14.74 0.23 -11.30
N PRO A 141 -13.70 -0.54 -10.88
CA PRO A 141 -12.72 -1.09 -11.81
C PRO A 141 -13.39 -2.00 -12.84
N LYS A 142 -12.96 -1.88 -14.11
CA LYS A 142 -13.43 -2.70 -15.25
C LYS A 142 -12.65 -4.01 -15.39
N PHE A 143 -12.10 -4.50 -14.29
CA PHE A 143 -11.32 -5.72 -14.19
C PHE A 143 -11.50 -6.29 -12.79
N PRO A 144 -11.30 -7.61 -12.60
CA PRO A 144 -11.28 -8.18 -11.27
C PRO A 144 -10.19 -7.54 -10.41
N LEU A 145 -10.46 -7.35 -9.13
CA LEU A 145 -9.57 -6.66 -8.21
C LEU A 145 -9.41 -7.49 -6.94
N SER A 146 -8.17 -7.88 -6.65
CA SER A 146 -7.79 -8.60 -5.43
C SER A 146 -6.91 -7.74 -4.54
N TRP A 147 -6.92 -8.02 -3.23
CA TRP A 147 -5.94 -7.44 -2.32
C TRP A 147 -5.23 -8.46 -1.44
N HIS A 148 -4.04 -8.07 -1.01
CA HIS A 148 -3.07 -8.88 -0.30
C HIS A 148 -2.44 -8.08 0.84
N MET A 149 -2.12 -8.75 1.94
CA MET A 149 -1.33 -8.20 3.04
C MET A 149 0.08 -8.77 2.95
N ILE A 150 1.07 -7.89 2.78
CA ILE A 150 2.45 -8.30 2.52
C ILE A 150 3.30 -8.05 3.78
N GLY A 151 3.68 -9.14 4.44
CA GLY A 151 4.51 -9.11 5.64
C GLY A 151 6.02 -9.07 5.35
N PRO A 152 6.85 -8.87 6.39
CA PRO A 152 8.31 -8.83 6.24
C PRO A 152 8.90 -10.19 5.83
N ARG A 153 8.24 -11.30 6.19
CA ARG A 153 8.55 -12.64 5.67
C ARG A 153 7.40 -13.13 4.80
N ALA A 154 7.70 -14.05 3.88
CA ALA A 154 6.66 -14.69 3.06
C ALA A 154 5.58 -15.36 3.93
N ALA A 155 5.99 -16.03 5.03
CA ALA A 155 5.07 -16.68 5.97
C ALA A 155 4.16 -15.70 6.75
N ASP A 156 4.52 -14.41 6.80
CA ASP A 156 3.69 -13.38 7.41
C ASP A 156 2.69 -12.79 6.40
N SER A 157 2.77 -13.16 5.12
CA SER A 157 1.93 -12.57 4.08
C SER A 157 0.61 -13.34 3.93
N MET A 158 -0.47 -12.61 3.63
CA MET A 158 -1.78 -13.16 3.31
C MET A 158 -2.14 -12.75 1.89
N PHE A 159 -2.23 -13.73 1.00
CA PHE A 159 -2.59 -13.51 -0.40
C PHE A 159 -4.08 -13.78 -0.62
N TYR A 160 -4.67 -13.07 -1.58
CA TYR A 160 -6.08 -13.22 -1.94
C TYR A 160 -7.02 -13.09 -0.74
N VAL A 161 -6.80 -12.05 0.06
CA VAL A 161 -7.62 -11.77 1.25
C VAL A 161 -9.08 -11.57 0.86
N GLU A 162 -9.31 -10.80 -0.22
CA GLU A 162 -10.61 -10.64 -0.86
C GLU A 162 -10.39 -10.37 -2.35
N ARG A 163 -11.35 -10.81 -3.18
CA ARG A 163 -11.41 -10.53 -4.61
C ARG A 163 -12.81 -10.09 -4.98
N VAL A 164 -12.91 -9.03 -5.77
CA VAL A 164 -14.15 -8.51 -6.34
C VAL A 164 -14.08 -8.63 -7.85
N GLU A 165 -15.17 -9.04 -8.48
CA GLU A 165 -15.25 -9.13 -9.95
C GLU A 165 -15.29 -7.75 -10.60
N ALA A 166 -15.03 -7.73 -11.92
CA ALA A 166 -15.17 -6.51 -12.70
C ALA A 166 -16.59 -5.95 -12.57
N ALA A 167 -16.69 -4.63 -12.44
CA ALA A 167 -17.97 -3.98 -12.49
C ALA A 167 -18.55 -4.00 -13.90
N GLU A 168 -19.80 -4.44 -14.02
CA GLU A 168 -20.61 -4.36 -15.26
C GLU A 168 -20.58 -2.94 -15.86
#